data_AF-X1N5U4-F1
#
_entry.id   AF-X1N5U4-F1
#
_cell.length_a   1.000
_cell.length_b   1.000
_cell.length_c   1.000
_cell.angle_alpha   90.00
_cell.angle_beta   90.00
_cell.angle_gamma   90.00
#
_symmetry.space_group_name_H-M   'P 1'
#
loop_
_entity.id
_entity.type
_entity.pdbx_description
1 polymer ?
#
loop_
_entity_poly.entity_id
_entity_poly.type
_entity_poly.pdbx_seq_one_letter_code
_entity_poly.pdbx_strand_id
1 'polypeptide(L)' 'MIEEYKFGFIKIDGKTYNDDVEVRWTDEVLDWPRKESHVIDVEDVQRAIGENPETIVIGTGELGIAQVTKSAQKIIQS' A
#
# COMPACT_ATOMS: atom_id res chain seq x y z
N MET A 1 -12.36 -8.76 0.55
CA MET A 1 -12.05 -9.40 1.86
C MET A 1 -10.64 -9.98 1.80
N ILE A 2 -9.80 -9.71 2.80
CA ILE A 2 -8.45 -10.32 2.90
C ILE A 2 -8.58 -11.66 3.63
N GLU A 3 -8.22 -12.76 2.98
CA GLU A 3 -8.36 -14.10 3.57
C GLU A 3 -7.07 -14.63 4.20
N GLU A 4 -5.91 -14.27 3.64
CA GLU A 4 -4.62 -14.79 4.11
C GLU A 4 -3.49 -13.81 3.80
N TYR A 5 -2.52 -13.73 4.71
CA TYR A 5 -1.29 -12.95 4.54
C TYR A 5 -0.07 -13.72 5.08
N LYS A 6 1.04 -13.69 4.31
CA LYS A 6 2.38 -14.18 4.67
C LYS A 6 3.43 -13.32 3.98
N PHE A 7 4.70 -13.35 4.41
CA PHE A 7 5.77 -12.67 3.69
C PHE A 7 5.77 -13.00 2.19
N GLY A 8 5.60 -11.97 1.35
CA GLY A 8 5.54 -12.11 -0.11
C GLY A 8 4.26 -12.74 -0.66
N PHE A 9 3.19 -12.81 0.14
CA PHE A 9 1.91 -13.41 -0.27
C PHE A 9 0.72 -12.72 0.40
N ILE A 10 -0.28 -12.37 -0.40
CA ILE A 10 -1.59 -11.97 0.11
C ILE A 10 -2.69 -12.56 -0.78
N LYS A 11 -3.76 -13.02 -0.13
CA LYS A 11 -4.99 -13.46 -0.79
C LYS A 11 -6.10 -12.46 -0.48
N ILE A 12 -6.71 -11.95 -1.54
CA ILE A 12 -7.79 -10.96 -1.49
C ILE A 12 -8.87 -11.39 -2.48
N ASP A 13 -10.09 -11.58 -1.98
CA ASP A 13 -11.28 -11.95 -2.77
C ASP A 13 -11.03 -13.15 -3.69
N GLY A 14 -10.43 -14.20 -3.12
CA GLY A 14 -10.12 -15.44 -3.83
C GLY A 14 -8.88 -15.39 -4.72
N LYS A 15 -8.32 -14.20 -4.99
CA LYS A 15 -7.17 -14.01 -5.88
C LYS A 15 -5.87 -13.86 -5.07
N THR A 16 -4.81 -14.48 -5.60
CA THR A 16 -3.47 -14.45 -5.01
C THR A 16 -2.63 -13.35 -5.66
N TYR A 17 -1.88 -12.65 -4.80
CA TYR A 17 -0.88 -11.66 -5.15
C TYR A 17 0.43 -12.01 -4.43
N ASN A 18 1.54 -11.94 -5.15
CA ASN A 18 2.88 -12.22 -4.60
C ASN A 18 3.77 -10.97 -4.54
N ASP A 19 3.20 -9.82 -4.87
CA ASP A 19 3.81 -8.51 -4.86
C ASP A 19 2.97 -7.56 -4.01
N ASP A 20 3.50 -6.37 -3.74
CA ASP A 20 2.78 -5.34 -3.00
C ASP A 20 1.58 -4.82 -3.82
N VAL A 21 0.47 -4.58 -3.14
CA VAL A 21 -0.81 -4.21 -3.76
C VAL A 21 -1.43 -2.98 -3.12
N GLU A 22 -2.10 -2.17 -3.94
CA GLU A 22 -2.99 -1.09 -3.51
C GLU A 22 -4.43 -1.62 -3.52
N VAL A 23 -5.11 -1.56 -2.36
CA VAL A 23 -6.49 -2.02 -2.20
C VAL A 23 -7.39 -0.81 -1.97
N ARG A 24 -8.42 -0.66 -2.80
CA ARG A 24 -9.37 0.47 -2.74
C ARG A 24 -10.72 0.03 -2.18
N TRP A 25 -11.49 0.98 -1.66
CA TRP A 25 -12.85 0.75 -1.17
C TRP A 25 -13.87 0.44 -2.29
N THR A 26 -13.42 0.53 -3.55
CA THR A 26 -14.17 0.21 -4.77
C THR A 26 -14.03 -1.27 -5.19
N ASP A 27 -13.46 -2.11 -4.32
CA ASP A 27 -13.08 -3.51 -4.60
C ASP A 27 -11.98 -3.66 -5.68
N GLU A 28 -11.32 -2.56 -6.05
CA GLU A 28 -10.16 -2.60 -6.93
C GLU A 28 -8.90 -3.00 -6.16
N VAL A 29 -8.19 -4.00 -6.68
CA VAL A 29 -6.87 -4.41 -6.20
C VAL A 29 -5.88 -4.25 -7.34
N LEU A 30 -4.92 -3.34 -7.15
CA LEU A 30 -4.01 -2.88 -8.18
C LEU A 30 -2.59 -3.22 -7.78
N ASP A 31 -1.73 -3.47 -8.77
CA ASP A 31 -0.30 -3.62 -8.51
C ASP A 31 0.23 -2.29 -7.95
N TRP A 32 1.09 -2.38 -6.92
CA TRP A 32 1.77 -1.24 -6.35
C TRP A 32 3.11 -1.03 -7.07
N PRO A 33 3.27 0.03 -7.88
CA PRO A 33 4.54 0.33 -8.53
C PRO A 33 5.52 0.90 -7.50
N ARG A 34 6.36 0.05 -6.92
CA ARG A 34 7.38 0.51 -5.97
C ARG A 34 8.53 1.21 -6.68
N LYS A 35 8.93 2.36 -6.13
CA LYS A 35 10.17 3.03 -6.53
C LYS A 35 11.40 2.42 -5.86
N GLU A 36 11.32 2.19 -4.55
CA GLU A 36 12.42 1.67 -3.73
C GLU A 36 11.89 0.65 -2.71
N SER A 37 12.68 -0.39 -2.42
CA SER A 37 12.29 -1.40 -1.43
C SER A 37 12.31 -0.80 -0.02
N HIS A 38 11.28 -1.10 0.78
CA HIS A 38 11.12 -0.66 2.18
C HIS A 38 10.98 0.86 2.40
N VAL A 39 10.95 1.67 1.34
CA VAL A 39 10.73 3.11 1.45
C VAL A 39 9.43 3.45 0.75
N ILE A 40 8.49 4.03 1.49
CA ILE A 40 7.26 4.59 0.93
C ILE A 40 7.47 6.09 0.82
N ASP A 41 7.69 6.58 -0.40
CA ASP A 41 7.92 8.00 -0.67
C ASP A 41 6.70 8.67 -1.32
N VAL A 42 6.84 9.95 -1.64
CA VAL A 42 5.77 10.77 -2.21
C VAL A 42 5.12 10.13 -3.44
N GLU A 43 5.90 9.54 -4.33
CA GLU A 43 5.41 8.91 -5.57
C GLU A 43 4.50 7.72 -5.30
N ASP A 44 4.77 6.94 -4.25
CA ASP A 44 3.97 5.77 -3.88
C ASP A 44 2.56 6.16 -3.39
N VAL A 45 2.46 7.29 -2.68
CA VAL A 45 1.20 7.72 -2.05
C VAL A 45 0.40 8.71 -2.89
N GLN A 46 1.03 9.33 -3.90
CA GLN A 46 0.38 10.30 -4.79
C GLN A 46 -0.84 9.73 -5.51
N ARG A 47 -0.73 8.49 -5.99
CA ARG A 47 -1.84 7.80 -6.66
C ARG A 47 -3.02 7.61 -5.71
N ALA A 48 -2.75 7.15 -4.48
CA ALA A 48 -3.78 6.96 -3.47
C ALA A 48 -4.43 8.29 -3.06
N ILE A 49 -3.63 9.36 -2.86
CA ILE A 49 -4.14 10.71 -2.55
C ILE A 49 -5.03 11.24 -3.68
N GLY A 50 -4.70 10.96 -4.94
CA GLY A 50 -5.49 11.37 -6.11
C GLY A 50 -6.93 10.82 -6.12
N GLU A 51 -7.18 9.70 -5.44
CA GLU A 51 -8.52 9.12 -5.26
C GLU A 51 -9.31 9.81 -4.11
N ASN A 52 -8.69 10.73 -3.38
CA ASN A 52 -9.26 11.47 -2.26
C ASN A 52 -9.89 10.59 -1.16
N PRO A 53 -9.15 9.62 -0.58
CA PRO A 53 -9.64 8.80 0.52
C PRO A 53 -9.74 9.59 1.83
N GLU A 54 -10.64 9.18 2.71
CA GLU A 54 -10.66 9.68 4.10
C GLU A 54 -9.46 9.16 4.92
N THR A 55 -8.94 7.98 4.59
CA THR A 55 -7.85 7.35 5.34
C THR A 55 -6.98 6.51 4.40
N ILE A 56 -5.66 6.61 4.57
CA ILE A 56 -4.67 5.77 3.90
C ILE A 56 -4.05 4.84 4.96
N VAL A 57 -4.14 3.53 4.73
CA VAL A 57 -3.50 2.51 5.57
C VAL A 57 -2.30 1.95 4.81
N ILE A 58 -1.11 2.06 5.41
CA ILE A 58 0.13 1.54 4.83
C ILE A 58 0.54 0.31 5.63
N GLY A 59 0.49 -0.87 4.99
CA GLY A 59 1.05 -2.09 5.55
C GLY A 59 2.58 -2.07 5.45
N THR A 60 3.28 -2.22 6.58
CA THR A 60 4.76 -2.17 6.62
C THR A 60 5.44 -3.54 6.45
N GLY A 61 4.65 -4.54 6.02
CA GLY A 61 5.07 -5.92 5.85
C GLY A 61 5.25 -6.67 7.17
N GLU A 62 5.48 -7.98 7.08
CA GLU A 62 5.62 -8.89 8.24
C GLU A 62 6.72 -8.46 9.22
N LEU A 63 7.85 -7.95 8.70
CA LEU A 63 8.97 -7.50 9.53
C LEU A 63 8.79 -6.08 10.07
N GLY A 64 7.79 -5.32 9.60
CA GLY A 64 7.54 -3.95 10.01
C GLY A 64 8.65 -2.95 9.68
N ILE A 65 9.56 -3.28 8.75
CA ILE A 65 10.74 -2.48 8.43
C ILE A 65 10.51 -1.42 7.35
N ALA A 66 9.35 -1.45 6.67
CA ALA A 66 9.04 -0.45 5.67
C ALA A 66 8.77 0.91 6.34
N GLN A 67 9.38 1.98 5.82
CA GLN A 67 9.33 3.31 6.39
C GLN A 67 8.66 4.30 5.44
N VAL A 68 7.67 5.03 5.96
CA VAL A 68 7.07 6.17 5.27
C VAL A 68 7.97 7.39 5.45
N THR A 69 8.40 8.01 4.34
CA THR A 69 9.27 9.18 4.41
C THR A 69 8.55 10.37 5.04
N LYS A 70 9.30 11.31 5.62
CA LYS A 70 8.74 12.57 6.14
C LYS A 70 8.02 13.37 5.05
N SER A 71 8.50 13.29 3.81
CA SER A 71 7.90 13.94 2.65
C SER A 71 6.53 13.34 2.34
N ALA A 72 6.41 12.01 2.30
CA ALA A 72 5.15 11.31 2.13
C ALA A 72 4.16 11.62 3.27
N GLN A 73 4.63 11.58 4.53
CA GLN A 73 3.80 11.94 5.69
C GLN A 73 3.23 13.37 5.58
N LYS A 74 4.06 14.33 5.14
CA LYS A 74 3.65 15.73 5.02
C LYS A 74 2.52 15.94 4.02
N ILE A 75 2.49 15.19 2.92
CA ILE A 75 1.44 15.30 1.89
C ILE A 75 0.18 14.51 2.23
N ILE A 76 0.28 13.49 3.09
CA ILE A 76 -0.89 12.75 3.60
C ILE A 76 -1.62 13.59 4.66
N GLN A 77 -0.87 14.36 5.46
CA GLN A 77 -1.40 15.17 6.57
C GLN A 77 -1.78 16.60 6.19
N SER A 78 -1.57 17.00 4.93
CA SER A 78 -1.88 18.35 4.43
C SER A 78 -3.33 18.48 4.02
#